data_AF-A0A517Y0L7-F1
#
_entry.id   AF-A0A517Y0L7-F1
#
_cell.length_a   1.000
_cell.length_b   1.000
_cell.length_c   1.000
_cell.angle_alpha   90.00
_cell.angle_beta   90.00
_cell.angle_gamma   90.00
#
_symmetry.space_group_name_H-M   'P 1'
#
loop_
_entity.id
_entity.type
_entity.pdbx_description
1 polymer ?
#
loop_
_entity_poly.entity_id
_entity_poly.type
_entity_poly.pdbx_seq_one_letter_code
_entity_poly.pdbx_strand_id
1 'polypeptide(L)' 'MLLPAEAQPLLAAFLPHFTTPTYTRFVTLAAAAILTTGRRTVANLLRTVGDLAPGYDASYRRVLSSAEW' A
#
# COMPACT_ATOMS: atom_id res chain seq x y z
N MET A 1 -5.82 -5.59 11.22
CA MET A 1 -5.40 -4.52 10.29
C MET A 1 -4.00 -4.07 10.63
N LEU A 2 -3.19 -3.67 9.65
CA LEU A 2 -1.79 -3.26 9.85
C LEU A 2 -1.65 -1.85 10.46
N LEU A 3 -2.74 -1.08 10.44
CA LEU A 3 -2.81 0.31 10.89
C LEU A 3 -3.84 0.45 12.04
N PRO A 4 -3.69 1.47 12.90
CA PRO A 4 -4.60 1.73 14.01
C PRO A 4 -6.02 2.05 13.51
N ALA A 5 -7.03 1.78 14.32
CA ALA A 5 -8.45 1.93 13.94
C ALA A 5 -8.80 3.38 13.56
N GLU A 6 -8.11 4.34 14.15
CA GLU A 6 -8.23 5.77 13.89
C GLU A 6 -7.86 6.14 12.44
N ALA A 7 -7.03 5.34 11.77
CA ALA A 7 -6.69 5.54 10.36
C ALA A 7 -7.75 4.97 9.39
N GLN A 8 -8.68 4.15 9.89
CA GLN A 8 -9.71 3.50 9.08
C GLN A 8 -10.58 4.47 8.27
N PRO A 9 -11.11 5.60 8.80
CA PRO A 9 -11.91 6.53 7.99
C PRO A 9 -11.12 7.13 6.83
N LEU A 10 -9.85 7.44 7.04
CA LEU A 10 -8.97 7.97 5.98
C LEU A 10 -8.74 6.91 4.89
N LEU A 11 -8.43 5.67 5.27
CA LEU A 11 -8.20 4.59 4.31
C LEU A 11 -9.49 4.23 3.55
N ALA A 12 -10.63 4.20 4.24
CA ALA A 12 -11.93 3.88 3.65
C ALA A 12 -12.36 4.88 2.57
N ALA A 13 -11.93 6.15 2.65
CA ALA A 13 -12.18 7.13 1.60
C ALA A 13 -11.58 6.74 0.23
N PHE A 14 -10.53 5.92 0.23
CA PHE A 14 -9.91 5.41 -1.00
C PHE A 14 -10.56 4.14 -1.55
N LEU A 15 -11.39 3.45 -0.77
CA LEU A 15 -12.01 2.18 -1.15
C LEU A 15 -12.77 2.23 -2.49
N PRO A 16 -13.57 3.27 -2.81
CA PRO A 16 -14.31 3.35 -4.08
C PRO A 16 -13.41 3.48 -5.32
N HIS A 17 -12.15 3.87 -5.15
CA HIS A 17 -11.22 4.16 -6.24
C HIS A 17 -10.39 2.93 -6.64
N PHE A 18 -10.51 1.83 -5.90
CA PHE A 18 -9.73 0.63 -6.12
C PHE A 18 -10.62 -0.60 -6.13
N THR A 19 -10.22 -1.61 -6.90
CA THR A 19 -10.76 -2.96 -6.70
C THR A 19 -10.26 -3.52 -5.36
N THR A 20 -11.02 -4.43 -4.74
CA THR A 20 -10.66 -5.06 -3.46
C THR A 20 -9.20 -5.53 -3.36
N PRO A 21 -8.63 -6.27 -4.35
CA PRO A 21 -7.22 -6.70 -4.25
C PRO A 21 -6.23 -5.54 -4.42
N THR A 22 -6.57 -4.50 -5.17
CA THR A 22 -5.72 -3.31 -5.34
C THR A 22 -5.77 -2.43 -4.09
N TYR A 23 -6.93 -2.32 -3.44
CA TYR A 23 -7.09 -1.61 -2.18
C TYR A 23 -6.22 -2.22 -1.07
N THR A 24 -6.22 -3.54 -0.92
CA THR A 24 -5.37 -4.21 0.08
C THR A 24 -3.90 -3.90 -0.15
N ARG A 25 -3.42 -3.94 -1.41
CA ARG A 25 -2.04 -3.59 -1.76
C ARG A 25 -1.73 -2.12 -1.49
N PHE A 26 -2.67 -1.23 -1.78
CA PHE A 26 -2.56 0.20 -1.46
C PHE A 26 -2.39 0.42 0.05
N VAL A 27 -3.24 -0.20 0.89
CA VAL A 27 -3.14 -0.09 2.35
C VAL A 27 -1.79 -0.62 2.86
N THR A 28 -1.31 -1.73 2.31
CA THR A 28 0.02 -2.27 2.64
C THR A 28 1.14 -1.29 2.28
N LEU A 29 1.10 -0.67 1.10
CA LEU A 29 2.08 0.35 0.69
C LEU A 29 1.98 1.62 1.54
N ALA A 30 0.78 2.04 1.91
CA ALA A 30 0.57 3.20 2.78
C ALA A 30 1.19 2.96 4.17
N ALA A 31 0.94 1.80 4.77
CA ALA A 31 1.56 1.41 6.03
C ALA A 31 3.09 1.31 5.92
N ALA A 32 3.59 0.71 4.84
CA ALA A 32 5.03 0.65 4.56
C ALA A 32 5.64 2.03 4.46
N ALA A 33 5.00 2.99 3.77
CA ALA A 33 5.51 4.34 3.59
C ALA A 33 5.67 5.12 4.91
N ILE A 34 4.84 4.82 5.90
CA ILE A 34 4.95 5.36 7.25
C ILE A 34 6.18 4.76 7.97
N LEU A 35 6.38 3.45 7.83
CA LEU A 35 7.46 2.71 8.53
C LEU A 35 8.84 2.87 7.87
N THR A 36 8.89 3.05 6.56
CA THR A 36 10.15 3.14 5.81
C THR A 36 10.85 4.46 6.07
N THR A 37 12.09 4.37 6.55
CA THR A 37 13.01 5.51 6.66
C THR A 37 13.80 5.71 5.36
N GLY A 38 14.17 6.95 5.07
CA GLY A 38 14.90 7.31 3.85
C GLY A 38 14.02 7.37 2.60
N ARG A 39 14.49 6.79 1.48
CA ARG A 39 13.78 6.85 0.18
C ARG A 39 12.57 5.91 0.16
N ARG A 40 11.37 6.46 -0.05
CA ARG A 40 10.10 5.72 -0.11
C ARG A 40 9.79 5.18 -1.52
N THR A 41 10.70 4.40 -2.09
CA THR A 41 10.43 3.70 -3.36
C THR A 41 9.64 2.42 -3.10
N VAL A 42 8.78 1.98 -4.03
CA VAL A 42 7.99 0.75 -3.87
C VAL A 42 8.87 -0.45 -3.49
N ALA A 43 10.05 -0.58 -4.06
CA ALA A 43 10.99 -1.65 -3.68
C ALA A 43 11.44 -1.54 -2.22
N ASN A 44 11.74 -0.34 -1.73
CA ASN A 44 12.13 -0.15 -0.33
C ASN A 44 10.94 -0.36 0.62
N LEU A 45 9.73 0.04 0.20
CA LEU A 45 8.50 -0.20 0.94
C LEU A 45 8.26 -1.71 1.12
N LEU A 46 8.33 -2.48 0.03
CA LEU A 46 8.18 -3.94 0.06
C LEU A 46 9.26 -4.60 0.92
N ARG A 47 10.50 -4.11 0.86
CA ARG A 47 11.58 -4.56 1.75
C ARG A 47 11.28 -4.27 3.23
N THR A 48 10.63 -3.16 3.55
CA THR A 48 10.27 -2.81 4.94
C THR A 48 9.19 -3.73 5.50
N VAL A 49 8.19 -4.12 4.70
CA VAL A 49 7.07 -4.95 5.18
C VAL A 49 7.30 -6.45 5.02
N GLY A 50 8.21 -6.88 4.14
CA GLY A 50 8.58 -8.29 3.97
C GLY A 50 7.37 -9.18 3.66
N ASP A 51 7.20 -10.25 4.43
CA ASP A 51 6.14 -11.25 4.23
C ASP A 51 4.72 -10.70 4.42
N LEU A 52 4.56 -9.49 4.97
CA LEU A 52 3.27 -8.80 5.06
C LEU A 52 2.76 -8.27 3.71
N ALA A 53 3.59 -8.33 2.66
CA ALA A 53 3.20 -8.01 1.28
C ALA A 53 3.10 -9.29 0.43
N PRO A 54 2.03 -10.08 0.53
CA PRO A 54 1.88 -11.30 -0.25
C PRO A 54 1.71 -10.99 -1.76
N GLY A 55 2.15 -11.93 -2.60
CA GLY A 55 2.05 -11.86 -4.06
C GLY A 55 3.28 -11.24 -4.72
N TYR A 56 3.15 -10.90 -6.01
CA TYR A 56 4.28 -10.40 -6.80
C TYR A 56 4.52 -8.91 -6.62
N ASP A 57 5.79 -8.50 -6.46
CA ASP A 57 6.25 -7.10 -6.42
C ASP A 57 5.68 -6.22 -7.53
N ALA A 58 5.59 -6.76 -8.74
CA ALA A 58 5.05 -6.05 -9.90
C ALA A 58 3.60 -5.60 -9.68
N SER A 59 2.81 -6.37 -8.93
CA SER A 59 1.41 -6.04 -8.60
C SER A 59 1.32 -4.81 -7.70
N TYR A 60 2.29 -4.61 -6.81
CA TYR A 60 2.36 -3.44 -5.94
C TYR A 60 2.80 -2.19 -6.71
N ARG A 61 3.73 -2.32 -7.65
CA ARG A 61 4.14 -1.20 -8.51
C ARG A 61 2.98 -0.66 -9.35
N ARG A 62 2.15 -1.57 -9.89
CA ARG A 62 0.96 -1.21 -10.67
C ARG A 62 -0.03 -0.32 -9.92
N VAL A 63 -0.13 -0.44 -8.59
CA VAL A 63 -1.01 0.43 -7.78
C VAL A 63 -0.74 1.92 -8.05
N LEU A 64 0.53 2.31 -8.22
CA LEU A 64 0.92 3.70 -8.47
C LEU A 64 1.17 4.01 -9.95
N SER A 65 1.26 2.99 -10.81
CA SER A 65 1.48 3.15 -12.26
C SER A 65 0.20 3.09 -13.09
N SER A 66 -0.92 2.63 -12.52
CA SER A 66 -2.20 2.48 -13.22
C SER A 66 -3.19 3.62 -12.96
N ALA A 67 -2.78 4.67 -12.24
CA ALA A 67 -3.59 5.87 -12.09
C ALA A 67 -3.50 6.72 -13.37
N GLU A 68 -4.63 6.91 -14.05
CA GLU A 68 -4.81 8.02 -14.99
C GLU A 68 -5.00 9.27 -14.11
N TRP A 69 -3.95 10.08 -13.99
CA TRP A 69 -3.97 11.33 -13.22
C TRP A 69 -4.62 12.46 -14.03
#